data_AF-A0A4P6PLN2-F1
#
_entry.id   AF-A0A4P6PLN2-F1
#
_cell.length_a   1.000
_cell.length_b   1.000
_cell.length_c   1.000
_cell.angle_alpha   90.00
_cell.angle_beta   90.00
_cell.angle_gamma   90.00
#
_symmetry.space_group_name_H-M   'P 1'
#
loop_
_entity.id
_entity.type
_entity.pdbx_description
1 polymer ?
#
loop_
_entity_poly.entity_id
_entity_poly.type
_entity_poly.pdbx_seq_one_letter_code
_entity_poly.pdbx_strand_id
1 'polypeptide(L)'
;MLHESRHNLIEVQHKVISYLNHIERRVAVVEKVLRLKMLKDRHYLQEQTDFYPLAARNQDLPLIPPESLRSRLSLSEMQQEEAMQELVLKVRAKLKMLKHLEQNRAGELPESAFSSEEAAERRINLYALKNMFQKRTGDLFSFVMEHEFKEPVDDDQRVSIFCQLASRFADELEFSEQIKTIDGLEVAMIYGKGESGC
;
A
#
# COMPACT_ATOMS: atom_id res chain seq x y z
N MET A 1 51.24 16.64 -15.30
CA MET A 1 49.91 16.97 -15.83
C MET A 1 49.25 15.83 -16.59
N LEU A 2 49.79 15.31 -17.70
CA LEU A 2 49.12 14.25 -18.50
C LEU A 2 48.87 12.92 -17.73
N HIS A 3 49.82 12.49 -16.92
CA HIS A 3 49.72 11.26 -16.13
C HIS A 3 48.62 11.35 -15.06
N GLU A 4 48.45 12.54 -14.48
CA GLU A 4 47.48 12.84 -13.44
C GLU A 4 46.07 12.97 -14.02
N SER A 5 45.92 13.54 -15.21
CA SER A 5 44.67 13.51 -15.96
C SER A 5 44.27 12.07 -16.36
N ARG A 6 45.23 11.22 -16.76
CA ARG A 6 44.98 9.79 -17.01
C ARG A 6 44.57 9.05 -15.74
N HIS A 7 45.26 9.29 -14.63
CA HIS A 7 44.95 8.65 -13.36
C HIS A 7 43.55 9.08 -12.85
N ASN A 8 43.22 10.37 -12.97
CA ASN A 8 41.90 10.90 -12.62
C ASN A 8 40.78 10.29 -13.50
N LEU A 9 41.03 10.12 -14.80
CA LEU A 9 40.07 9.46 -15.69
C LEU A 9 39.83 7.98 -15.30
N ILE A 10 40.89 7.26 -14.95
CA ILE A 10 40.81 5.87 -14.48
C ILE A 10 40.05 5.79 -13.15
N GLU A 11 40.24 6.76 -12.25
CA GLU A 11 39.55 6.82 -10.98
C GLU A 11 38.05 7.12 -11.16
N VAL A 12 37.71 8.04 -12.06
CA VAL A 12 36.31 8.33 -12.43
C VAL A 12 35.66 7.10 -13.06
N GLN A 13 36.36 6.38 -13.94
CA GLN A 13 35.83 5.13 -14.52
C GLN A 13 35.57 4.06 -13.46
N HIS A 14 36.49 3.85 -12.51
CA HIS A 14 36.27 2.93 -11.39
C HIS A 14 35.08 3.35 -10.52
N LYS A 15 34.90 4.65 -10.27
CA LYS A 15 33.73 5.18 -9.56
C LYS A 15 32.45 4.86 -10.33
N VAL A 16 32.40 5.11 -11.64
CA VAL A 16 31.23 4.80 -12.48
C VAL A 16 30.89 3.31 -12.42
N ILE A 17 31.87 2.42 -12.55
CA ILE A 17 31.67 0.96 -12.46
C ILE A 17 31.14 0.57 -11.08
N SER A 18 31.72 1.12 -10.01
CA SER A 18 31.25 0.88 -8.64
C SER A 18 29.81 1.35 -8.45
N TYR A 19 29.46 2.54 -8.96
CA TYR A 19 28.10 3.08 -8.89
C TYR A 19 27.10 2.19 -9.63
N LEU A 20 27.43 1.71 -10.83
CA LEU A 20 26.58 0.77 -11.57
C LEU A 20 26.34 -0.52 -10.77
N ASN A 21 27.40 -1.12 -10.22
CA ASN A 21 27.30 -2.29 -9.35
C ASN A 21 26.48 -2.03 -8.07
N HIS A 22 26.47 -0.80 -7.56
CA HIS A 22 25.61 -0.42 -6.44
C HIS A 22 24.14 -0.28 -6.84
N ILE A 23 23.86 0.24 -8.03
CA ILE A 23 22.49 0.36 -8.56
C ILE A 23 21.90 -1.03 -8.78
N GLU A 24 22.63 -1.95 -9.42
CA GLU A 24 22.18 -3.33 -9.64
C GLU A 24 21.85 -4.05 -8.33
N ARG A 25 22.72 -3.91 -7.31
CA ARG A 25 22.46 -4.46 -5.98
C ARG A 25 21.21 -3.87 -5.32
N ARG A 26 20.94 -2.58 -5.51
CA ARG A 26 19.72 -1.93 -5.00
C ARG A 26 18.47 -2.44 -5.69
N VAL A 27 18.51 -2.62 -7.02
CA VAL A 27 17.39 -3.19 -7.79
C VAL A 27 17.07 -4.61 -7.30
N ALA A 28 18.08 -5.46 -7.15
CA ALA A 28 17.89 -6.83 -6.66
C ALA A 28 17.30 -6.90 -5.24
N VAL A 29 17.60 -5.92 -4.38
CA VAL A 29 16.98 -5.82 -3.04
C VAL A 29 15.52 -5.37 -3.16
N VAL A 30 15.23 -4.37 -3.99
CA VAL A 30 13.86 -3.85 -4.19
C VAL A 30 12.95 -4.94 -4.76
N GLU A 31 13.41 -5.75 -5.72
CA GLU A 31 12.67 -6.90 -6.24
C GLU A 31 12.35 -7.94 -5.15
N LYS A 32 13.33 -8.23 -4.28
CA LYS A 32 13.11 -9.14 -3.15
C LYS A 32 12.10 -8.57 -2.15
N VAL A 33 12.15 -7.27 -1.86
CA VAL A 33 11.17 -6.59 -0.99
C VAL A 33 9.78 -6.59 -1.63
N LEU A 34 9.67 -6.33 -2.93
CA LEU A 34 8.41 -6.43 -3.67
C LEU A 34 7.86 -7.85 -3.64
N ARG A 35 8.71 -8.88 -3.78
CA ARG A 35 8.31 -10.29 -3.65
C ARG A 35 7.84 -10.62 -2.24
N LEU A 36 8.53 -10.15 -1.20
CA LEU A 36 8.11 -10.30 0.19
C LEU A 36 6.80 -9.56 0.46
N LYS A 37 6.64 -8.35 -0.10
CA LYS A 37 5.41 -7.58 -0.05
C LYS A 37 4.27 -8.33 -0.72
N MET A 38 4.47 -8.87 -1.92
CA MET A 38 3.48 -9.71 -2.58
C MET A 38 3.13 -10.95 -1.76
N LEU A 39 4.10 -11.63 -1.13
CA LEU A 39 3.83 -12.78 -0.27
C LEU A 39 3.03 -12.41 0.99
N LYS A 40 3.31 -11.26 1.58
CA LYS A 40 2.55 -10.69 2.71
C LYS A 40 1.14 -10.26 2.29
N ASP A 41 1.04 -9.50 1.20
CA ASP A 41 -0.20 -8.94 0.65
C ASP A 41 -1.10 -10.04 0.07
N ARG A 42 -0.51 -11.19 -0.29
CA ARG A 42 -1.24 -12.34 -0.83
C ARG A 42 -2.21 -12.98 0.17
N HIS A 43 -2.17 -12.72 1.48
CA HIS A 43 -3.22 -13.15 2.43
C HIS A 43 -3.65 -14.64 2.38
N TYR A 44 -2.89 -15.51 1.70
CA TYR A 44 -3.10 -16.95 1.66
C TYR A 44 -2.94 -17.58 3.04
N LEU A 45 -2.20 -16.92 3.94
CA LEU A 45 -2.03 -17.36 5.32
C LEU A 45 -3.30 -17.23 6.16
N GLN A 46 -4.25 -16.37 5.79
CA GLN A 46 -5.58 -16.31 6.41
C GLN A 46 -6.60 -17.15 5.63
N GLU A 47 -6.55 -17.10 4.29
CA GLU A 47 -7.53 -17.81 3.45
C GLU A 47 -7.27 -19.31 3.27
N GLN A 48 -6.02 -19.79 3.46
CA GLN A 48 -5.64 -21.20 3.21
C GLN A 48 -5.04 -21.92 4.44
N THR A 49 -4.74 -21.23 5.54
CA THR A 49 -4.10 -21.87 6.71
C THR A 49 -4.56 -21.26 8.04
N ASP A 50 -4.73 -22.09 9.07
CA ASP A 50 -5.10 -21.67 10.44
C ASP A 50 -3.90 -21.16 11.27
N PHE A 51 -3.02 -20.35 10.66
CA PHE A 51 -1.77 -19.92 11.30
C PHE A 51 -2.00 -19.02 12.52
N TYR A 52 -2.87 -18.01 12.40
CA TYR A 52 -3.16 -17.05 13.46
C TYR A 52 -3.78 -17.69 14.72
N PRO A 53 -4.79 -18.59 14.62
CA PRO A 53 -5.31 -19.27 15.80
C PRO A 53 -4.30 -20.24 16.43
N LEU A 54 -3.42 -20.89 15.65
CA LEU A 54 -2.34 -21.72 16.18
C LEU A 54 -1.23 -20.90 16.85
N ALA A 55 -0.87 -19.74 16.32
CA ALA A 55 0.12 -18.84 16.90
C ALA A 55 -0.37 -18.23 18.23
N ALA A 56 -1.67 -17.89 18.30
CA ALA A 56 -2.30 -17.45 19.55
C ALA A 56 -2.33 -18.55 20.63
N ARG A 57 -2.43 -19.81 20.20
CA ARG A 57 -2.42 -20.97 21.10
C ARG A 57 -1.03 -21.35 21.61
N ASN A 58 0.02 -21.03 20.85
CA ASN A 58 1.42 -21.31 21.17
C ASN A 58 2.16 -20.07 21.70
N GLN A 59 1.48 -19.23 22.49
CA GLN A 59 2.09 -18.08 23.17
C GLN A 59 3.00 -18.51 24.36
N ASP A 60 3.73 -19.61 24.19
CA ASP A 60 4.59 -20.22 25.22
C ASP A 60 6.06 -19.82 25.10
N LEU A 61 6.41 -18.89 24.20
CA LEU A 61 7.75 -18.30 24.21
C LEU A 61 7.77 -17.03 25.06
N PRO A 62 8.37 -17.06 26.27
CA PRO A 62 8.74 -15.83 26.95
C PRO A 62 9.78 -15.13 26.09
N LEU A 63 9.39 -13.99 25.49
CA LEU A 63 10.35 -13.05 24.92
C LEU A 63 11.25 -12.60 26.06
N ILE A 64 12.47 -13.15 26.14
CA ILE A 64 13.46 -12.76 27.14
C ILE A 64 13.66 -11.24 26.98
N PRO A 65 13.30 -10.42 27.99
CA PRO A 65 13.50 -9.00 27.90
C PRO A 65 15.02 -8.74 27.81
N PRO A 66 15.47 -7.80 26.97
CA PRO A 66 16.90 -7.55 26.80
C PRO A 66 17.51 -7.14 28.15
N GLU A 67 18.47 -7.93 28.65
CA GLU A 67 19.19 -7.62 29.89
C GLU A 67 19.88 -6.25 29.77
N SER A 68 19.65 -5.37 30.75
CA SER A 68 20.35 -4.09 30.80
C SER A 68 21.81 -4.32 31.20
N LEU A 69 22.73 -4.30 30.24
CA LEU A 69 24.17 -4.27 30.52
C LEU A 69 24.52 -2.96 31.24
N ARG A 70 24.63 -3.02 32.57
CA ARG A 70 25.03 -1.88 33.40
C ARG A 70 26.54 -1.97 33.67
N SER A 71 27.36 -1.74 32.65
CA SER A 71 28.81 -1.64 32.84
C SER A 71 29.14 -0.36 33.61
N ARG A 72 29.55 -0.48 34.87
CA ARG A 72 30.12 0.63 35.64
C ARG A 72 31.54 0.88 35.14
N LEU A 73 31.71 1.85 34.25
CA LEU A 73 33.03 2.36 33.85
C LEU A 73 33.65 3.11 35.02
N SER A 74 34.92 2.86 35.32
CA SER A 74 35.62 3.60 36.38
C SER A 74 36.00 5.00 35.89
N LEU A 75 35.85 6.02 36.74
CA LEU A 75 36.13 7.41 36.38
C LEU A 75 37.62 7.65 36.08
N SER A 76 38.50 6.89 36.72
CA SER A 76 39.95 6.99 36.55
C SER A 76 40.39 6.53 35.16
N GLU A 77 39.85 5.42 34.67
CA GLU A 77 40.15 4.91 33.33
C GLU A 77 39.62 5.87 32.25
N MET A 78 38.43 6.48 32.45
CA MET A 78 37.87 7.47 31.50
C MET A 78 38.73 8.73 31.34
N GLN A 79 39.44 9.13 32.38
CA GLN A 79 40.27 10.35 32.35
C GLN A 79 41.66 10.09 31.77
N GLN A 80 42.21 8.89 31.94
CA GLN A 80 43.56 8.55 31.50
C GLN A 80 43.60 7.97 30.09
N GLU A 81 42.57 7.25 29.66
CA GLU A 81 42.59 6.55 28.38
C GLU A 81 41.88 7.37 27.28
N GLU A 82 42.66 7.94 26.37
CA GLU A 82 42.17 8.74 25.25
C GLU A 82 41.20 7.96 24.34
N ALA A 83 41.43 6.66 24.15
CA ALA A 83 40.55 5.76 23.41
C ALA A 83 39.15 5.68 24.04
N MET A 84 39.06 5.69 25.37
CA MET A 84 37.78 5.65 26.07
C MET A 84 37.04 6.98 26.03
N GLN A 85 37.76 8.11 26.03
CA GLN A 85 37.18 9.43 25.81
C GLN A 85 36.55 9.53 24.41
N GLU A 86 37.24 9.00 23.40
CA GLU A 86 36.73 8.96 22.03
C GLU A 86 35.46 8.09 21.93
N LEU A 87 35.44 6.94 22.61
CA LEU A 87 34.25 6.08 22.69
C LEU A 87 33.06 6.78 23.37
N VAL A 88 33.30 7.50 24.47
CA VAL A 88 32.24 8.27 25.16
C VAL A 88 31.66 9.36 24.26
N LEU A 89 32.51 10.07 23.51
CA LEU A 89 32.05 11.06 22.53
C LEU A 89 31.24 10.43 21.40
N LYS A 90 31.67 9.27 20.88
CA LYS A 90 30.94 8.49 19.87
C LYS A 90 29.57 8.02 20.39
N VAL A 91 29.51 7.51 21.62
CA VAL A 91 28.24 7.11 22.25
C VAL A 91 27.33 8.31 22.45
N ARG A 92 27.85 9.45 22.90
CA ARG A 92 27.08 10.69 23.05
C ARG A 92 26.51 11.18 21.72
N ALA A 93 27.28 11.11 20.63
CA ALA A 93 26.82 11.46 19.29
C ALA A 93 25.69 10.52 18.82
N LYS A 94 25.85 9.20 19.04
CA LYS A 94 24.80 8.21 18.74
C LYS A 94 23.53 8.45 19.56
N LEU A 95 23.63 8.75 20.85
CA LEU A 95 22.47 9.05 21.70
C LEU A 95 21.74 10.33 21.26
N LYS A 96 22.46 11.37 20.80
CA LYS A 96 21.83 12.57 20.21
C LYS A 96 21.09 12.24 18.92
N MET A 97 21.68 11.42 18.05
CA MET A 97 21.01 10.97 16.82
C MET A 97 19.78 10.12 17.12
N LEU A 98 19.85 9.21 18.10
CA LEU A 98 18.71 8.40 18.52
C LEU A 98 17.58 9.27 19.09
N LYS A 99 17.88 10.28 19.91
CA LYS A 99 16.86 11.23 20.38
C LYS A 99 16.20 12.01 19.24
N HIS A 100 16.97 12.44 18.24
CA HIS A 100 16.40 13.06 17.04
C HIS A 100 15.54 12.07 16.23
N LEU A 101 15.92 10.80 16.17
CA LEU A 101 15.14 9.76 15.51
C LEU A 101 13.84 9.45 16.28
N GLU A 102 13.88 9.44 17.62
CA GLU A 102 12.69 9.30 18.47
C GLU A 102 11.72 10.47 18.29
N GLN A 103 12.22 11.70 18.13
CA GLN A 103 11.41 12.88 17.79
C GLN A 103 10.80 12.80 16.39
N ASN A 104 11.44 12.08 15.47
CA ASN A 104 10.94 11.83 14.11
C ASN A 104 10.12 10.53 14.01
N ARG A 105 9.76 9.89 15.13
CA ARG A 105 8.78 8.80 15.09
C ARG A 105 7.44 9.42 14.71
N ALA A 106 6.85 8.93 13.62
CA ALA A 106 5.44 9.14 13.35
C ALA A 106 4.66 8.79 14.63
N GLY A 107 3.67 9.60 14.97
CA GLY A 107 2.79 9.32 16.10
C GLY A 107 2.23 7.90 16.01
N GLU A 108 1.83 7.33 17.15
CA GLU A 108 1.15 6.04 17.17
C GLU A 108 -0.02 6.10 16.18
N LEU A 109 -0.08 5.11 15.28
CA LEU A 109 -1.23 4.98 14.40
C LEU A 109 -2.47 4.90 15.30
N PRO A 110 -3.47 5.78 15.11
CA PRO A 110 -4.64 5.78 15.97
C PRO A 110 -5.31 4.41 15.88
N GLU A 111 -5.89 3.95 16.98
CA GLU A 111 -6.58 2.66 17.05
C GLU A 111 -7.72 2.55 16.02
N SER A 112 -8.26 3.70 15.57
CA SER A 112 -9.22 3.80 14.46
C SER A 112 -8.66 3.39 13.09
N ALA A 113 -7.34 3.40 12.89
CA ALA A 113 -6.70 2.88 11.67
C ALA A 113 -6.57 1.34 11.69
N PHE A 114 -6.66 0.74 12.89
CA PHE A 114 -6.66 -0.71 13.10
C PHE A 114 -8.06 -1.27 13.35
N SER A 115 -9.01 -0.42 13.75
CA SER A 115 -10.42 -0.75 13.73
C SER A 115 -10.78 -1.13 12.31
N SER A 116 -11.06 -2.41 12.14
CA SER A 116 -11.72 -2.97 10.97
C SER A 116 -13.18 -2.49 10.88
N GLU A 117 -13.43 -1.20 11.09
CA GLU A 117 -14.13 -0.48 10.04
C GLU A 117 -13.09 -0.38 8.91
N GLU A 118 -12.83 -1.42 8.14
CA GLU A 118 -13.79 -1.72 7.08
C GLU A 118 -14.78 -0.55 6.96
N ALA A 119 -14.29 0.59 6.48
CA ALA A 119 -14.75 1.00 5.18
C ALA A 119 -14.65 -0.24 4.28
N ALA A 120 -15.56 -1.20 4.50
CA ALA A 120 -16.23 -1.93 3.47
C ALA A 120 -16.67 -0.77 2.59
N GLU A 121 -15.79 -0.42 1.65
CA GLU A 121 -16.19 0.04 0.35
C GLU A 121 -17.45 -0.75 0.11
N ARG A 122 -18.59 -0.04 0.16
CA ARG A 122 -19.92 -0.61 0.04
C ARG A 122 -19.93 -1.20 -1.36
N ARG A 123 -19.36 -2.40 -1.49
CA ARG A 123 -19.02 -3.05 -2.74
C ARG A 123 -20.31 -3.70 -3.16
N ILE A 124 -21.25 -2.85 -3.55
CA ILE A 124 -22.39 -3.24 -4.34
C ILE A 124 -21.78 -4.06 -5.48
N ASN A 125 -22.19 -5.32 -5.57
CA ASN A 125 -21.61 -6.24 -6.53
C ASN A 125 -22.02 -5.78 -7.95
N LEU A 126 -21.14 -4.99 -8.57
CA LEU A 126 -21.38 -4.39 -9.88
C LEU A 126 -21.57 -5.45 -10.97
N TYR A 127 -20.94 -6.63 -10.82
CA TYR A 127 -21.15 -7.76 -11.73
C TYR A 127 -22.54 -8.36 -11.61
N ALA A 128 -23.10 -8.45 -10.39
CA ALA A 128 -24.47 -8.91 -10.19
C ALA A 128 -25.47 -7.92 -10.82
N LEU A 129 -25.26 -6.61 -10.64
CA LEU A 129 -26.07 -5.58 -11.31
C LEU A 129 -25.98 -5.67 -12.83
N LYS A 130 -24.78 -5.88 -13.38
CA LYS A 130 -24.56 -6.08 -14.81
C LYS A 130 -25.31 -7.29 -15.36
N ASN A 131 -25.24 -8.43 -14.68
CA ASN A 131 -25.95 -9.64 -15.10
C ASN A 131 -27.49 -9.48 -15.05
N MET A 132 -27.99 -8.66 -14.13
CA MET A 132 -29.41 -8.33 -14.04
C MET A 132 -29.81 -7.32 -15.13
N PHE A 133 -28.94 -6.36 -15.44
CA PHE A 133 -29.14 -5.42 -16.54
C PHE A 133 -29.15 -6.12 -17.89
N GLN A 134 -28.22 -7.04 -18.18
CA GLN A 134 -28.19 -7.79 -19.43
C GLN A 134 -29.45 -8.65 -19.68
N LYS A 135 -30.16 -9.06 -18.62
CA LYS A 135 -31.43 -9.80 -18.72
C LYS A 135 -32.63 -8.89 -18.95
N ARG A 136 -32.50 -7.59 -18.68
CA ARG A 136 -33.58 -6.60 -18.79
C ARG A 136 -33.37 -5.77 -20.04
N THR A 137 -34.36 -5.74 -20.92
CA THR A 137 -34.34 -4.82 -22.06
C THR A 137 -34.69 -3.41 -21.58
N GLY A 138 -33.70 -2.52 -21.49
CA GLY A 138 -33.91 -1.14 -21.03
C GLY A 138 -32.63 -0.33 -20.93
N ASP A 139 -32.79 0.93 -20.54
CA ASP A 139 -31.68 1.85 -20.27
C ASP A 139 -31.08 1.60 -18.87
N LEU A 140 -29.76 1.74 -18.76
CA LEU A 140 -29.00 1.50 -17.54
C LEU A 140 -29.44 2.42 -16.40
N PHE A 141 -29.79 3.68 -16.71
CA PHE A 141 -30.22 4.64 -15.70
C PHE A 141 -31.56 4.27 -15.08
N SER A 142 -32.57 3.97 -15.92
CA SER A 142 -33.87 3.47 -15.44
C SER A 142 -33.72 2.16 -14.66
N PHE A 143 -32.80 1.28 -15.06
CA PHE A 143 -32.53 0.05 -14.32
C PHE A 143 -31.97 0.32 -12.92
N VAL A 144 -30.98 1.21 -12.77
CA VAL A 144 -30.38 1.55 -11.46
C VAL A 144 -31.39 2.28 -10.55
N MET A 145 -32.30 3.07 -11.12
CA MET A 145 -33.34 3.78 -10.37
C MET A 145 -34.48 2.86 -9.90
N GLU A 146 -34.90 1.91 -10.72
CA GLU A 146 -35.97 0.97 -10.35
C GLU A 146 -35.50 -0.22 -9.51
N HIS A 147 -34.19 -0.44 -9.42
CA HIS A 147 -33.63 -1.56 -8.68
C HIS A 147 -33.75 -1.34 -7.16
N GLU A 148 -34.38 -2.29 -6.47
CA GLU A 148 -34.38 -2.35 -5.00
C GLU A 148 -33.03 -2.86 -4.51
N PHE A 149 -32.20 -1.94 -4.03
CA PHE A 149 -30.98 -2.29 -3.32
C PHE A 149 -31.33 -2.88 -1.95
N LYS A 150 -30.53 -3.84 -1.48
CA LYS A 150 -30.71 -4.48 -0.16
C LYS A 150 -30.59 -3.50 1.01
N GLU A 151 -29.97 -2.35 0.77
CA GLU A 151 -29.80 -1.25 1.71
C GLU A 151 -30.37 0.04 1.09
N PRO A 152 -30.85 0.99 1.90
CA PRO A 152 -31.35 2.26 1.39
C PRO A 152 -30.21 3.07 0.76
N VAL A 153 -30.18 3.12 -0.56
CA VAL A 153 -29.22 3.91 -1.35
C VAL A 153 -29.86 5.25 -1.70
N ASP A 154 -29.18 6.32 -1.31
CA ASP A 154 -29.54 7.71 -1.63
C ASP A 154 -29.42 8.00 -3.13
N ASP A 155 -30.14 9.00 -3.64
CA ASP A 155 -30.21 9.29 -5.08
C ASP A 155 -28.81 9.64 -5.65
N ASP A 156 -28.01 10.38 -4.89
CA ASP A 156 -26.60 10.69 -5.24
C ASP A 156 -25.73 9.43 -5.35
N GLN A 157 -25.98 8.44 -4.48
CA GLN A 157 -25.26 7.16 -4.52
C GLN A 157 -25.70 6.33 -5.72
N ARG A 158 -26.98 6.38 -6.12
CA ARG A 158 -27.48 5.73 -7.35
C ARG A 158 -26.82 6.31 -8.60
N VAL A 159 -26.66 7.63 -8.66
CA VAL A 159 -25.92 8.28 -9.76
C VAL A 159 -24.45 7.87 -9.74
N SER A 160 -23.82 7.78 -8.57
CA SER A 160 -22.44 7.28 -8.45
C SER A 160 -22.30 5.85 -8.97
N ILE A 161 -23.24 4.96 -8.63
CA ILE A 161 -23.29 3.58 -9.12
C ILE A 161 -23.45 3.53 -10.63
N PHE A 162 -24.33 4.37 -11.20
CA PHE A 162 -24.49 4.49 -12.66
C PHE A 162 -23.17 4.88 -13.33
N CYS A 163 -22.50 5.94 -12.85
CA CYS A 163 -21.21 6.38 -13.39
C CYS A 163 -20.13 5.30 -13.25
N GLN A 164 -20.13 4.55 -12.15
CA GLN A 164 -19.21 3.43 -11.92
C GLN A 164 -19.47 2.27 -12.89
N LEU A 165 -20.73 1.89 -13.12
CA LEU A 165 -21.10 0.86 -14.09
C LEU A 165 -20.73 1.29 -15.52
N ALA A 166 -21.08 2.51 -15.90
CA ALA A 166 -20.77 3.06 -17.21
C ALA A 166 -19.26 3.12 -17.48
N SER A 167 -18.45 3.53 -16.49
CA SER A 167 -17.00 3.63 -16.64
C SER A 167 -16.31 2.26 -16.60
N ARG A 168 -16.78 1.35 -15.75
CA ARG A 168 -16.17 0.02 -15.56
C ARG A 168 -16.47 -0.93 -16.72
N PHE A 169 -17.68 -0.86 -17.28
CA PHE A 169 -18.15 -1.73 -18.35
C PHE A 169 -18.31 -0.97 -19.68
N ALA A 170 -17.60 0.14 -19.85
CA ALA A 170 -17.66 0.97 -21.06
C ALA A 170 -17.43 0.17 -22.36
N ASP A 171 -16.55 -0.82 -22.32
CA ASP A 171 -16.22 -1.67 -23.48
C ASP A 171 -17.35 -2.64 -23.88
N GLU A 172 -18.27 -2.92 -22.95
CA GLU A 172 -19.38 -3.88 -23.12
C GLU A 172 -20.75 -3.19 -23.25
N LEU A 173 -20.79 -1.86 -23.18
CA LEU A 173 -22.00 -1.04 -23.20
C LEU A 173 -22.04 -0.17 -24.46
N GLU A 174 -23.24 0.03 -25.00
CA GLU A 174 -23.46 0.92 -26.15
C GLU A 174 -23.99 2.27 -25.64
N PHE A 175 -23.15 3.29 -25.77
CA PHE A 175 -23.51 4.68 -25.49
C PHE A 175 -24.29 5.22 -26.68
N SER A 176 -25.57 5.53 -26.48
CA SER A 176 -26.37 6.21 -27.49
C SER A 176 -26.07 7.70 -27.50
N GLU A 177 -26.23 8.35 -28.65
CA GLU A 177 -26.13 9.82 -28.79
C GLU A 177 -27.34 10.56 -28.18
N GLN A 178 -28.34 9.82 -27.70
CA GLN A 178 -29.52 10.38 -27.05
C GLN A 178 -29.23 10.70 -25.58
N ILE A 179 -29.46 11.97 -25.22
CA ILE A 179 -29.38 12.46 -23.85
C ILE A 179 -30.81 12.66 -23.34
N LYS A 180 -31.09 12.12 -22.14
CA LYS A 180 -32.38 12.30 -21.47
C LYS A 180 -32.17 13.18 -20.24
N THR A 181 -33.01 14.20 -20.09
CA THR A 181 -33.02 15.03 -18.88
C THR A 181 -33.97 14.42 -17.87
N ILE A 182 -33.45 13.96 -16.74
CA ILE A 182 -34.25 13.47 -15.60
C ILE A 182 -33.85 14.28 -14.38
N ASP A 183 -34.81 14.96 -13.76
CA ASP A 183 -34.63 15.84 -12.58
C ASP A 183 -33.47 16.86 -12.70
N GLY A 184 -33.27 17.40 -13.90
CA GLY A 184 -32.22 18.38 -14.20
C GLY A 184 -30.84 17.77 -14.47
N LEU A 185 -30.68 16.44 -14.40
CA LEU A 185 -29.49 15.74 -14.86
C LEU A 185 -29.62 15.31 -16.31
N GLU A 186 -28.61 15.66 -17.11
CA GLU A 186 -28.42 15.16 -18.48
C GLU A 186 -27.73 13.79 -18.41
N VAL A 187 -28.49 12.74 -18.70
CA VAL A 187 -28.01 11.37 -18.66
C VAL A 187 -27.94 10.80 -20.07
N ALA A 188 -26.78 10.27 -20.45
CA ALA A 188 -26.61 9.54 -21.70
C ALA A 188 -27.36 8.20 -21.62
N MET A 189 -28.12 7.88 -22.65
CA MET A 189 -28.84 6.61 -22.73
C MET A 189 -27.84 5.48 -23.02
N ILE A 190 -27.71 4.53 -22.09
CA ILE A 190 -26.74 3.44 -22.19
C ILE A 190 -27.49 2.11 -22.30
N TYR A 191 -27.25 1.39 -23.38
CA TYR A 191 -27.86 0.09 -23.64
C TYR A 191 -26.82 -1.02 -23.49
N GLY A 192 -27.27 -2.21 -23.08
CA GLY A 192 -26.43 -3.40 -23.12
C GLY A 192 -26.19 -3.79 -24.56
N LYS A 193 -24.93 -4.05 -24.94
CA LYS A 193 -24.62 -4.62 -26.24
C LYS A 193 -25.32 -5.98 -26.34
N GLY A 194 -26.39 -6.04 -27.12
CA GLY A 194 -27.06 -7.28 -27.41
C GLY A 194 -26.05 -8.19 -28.12
N GLU A 195 -25.87 -9.40 -27.62
CA GLU A 195 -25.36 -10.48 -28.46
C GLU A 195 -26.40 -10.73 -29.55
N SER A 196 -26.37 -9.91 -30.60
CA SER A 196 -27.00 -10.20 -31.88
C SER A 196 -26.15 -11.28 -32.55
N GLY A 197 -26.31 -12.52 -32.08
CA GLY A 197 -25.96 -13.69 -32.85
C GLY A 197 -27.01 -13.91 -33.94
N CYS A 198 -26.68 -13.48 -35.16
CA CYS A 198 -27.03 -14.09 -36.46
C CYS A 198 -26.40 -13.24 -37.57
#